data_AF-A0A0L0MGU0-F1
#
_entry.id   AF-A0A0L0MGU0-F1
#
_cell.length_a   1.000
_cell.length_b   1.000
_cell.length_c   1.000
_cell.angle_alpha   90.00
_cell.angle_beta   90.00
_cell.angle_gamma   90.00
#
_symmetry.space_group_name_H-M   'P 1'
#
loop_
_entity.id
_entity.type
_entity.pdbx_description
1 polymer ?
#
loop_
_entity_poly.entity_id
_entity_poly.type
_entity_poly.pdbx_seq_one_letter_code
_entity_poly.pdbx_strand_id
1 'polypeptide(L)'
;MDPALCDVDFAKAVPCTGKAGSFSIHHARTVHGSAENTSNRPRRLLLYEVTAADAWPLIDGPGQGRSLDAFNERIIAGEPTITPRVEPVPVIMPLPPAPRQGSIYENQSSLKNRFFATSAAPAAATM
;
A
#
# COMPACT_ATOMS: atom_id res chain seq x y z
N MET A 1 -7.64 -10.63 0.52
CA MET A 1 -7.70 -11.35 1.81
C MET A 1 -9.13 -11.28 2.29
N ASP A 2 -9.69 -12.41 2.72
CA ASP A 2 -10.97 -12.45 3.43
C ASP A 2 -10.64 -12.62 4.93
N PRO A 3 -10.89 -11.58 5.78
CA PRO A 3 -10.68 -11.65 7.22
C PRO A 3 -11.40 -12.80 7.91
N ALA A 4 -12.50 -13.32 7.34
CA ALA A 4 -13.24 -14.45 7.90
C ALA A 4 -12.61 -15.82 7.55
N LEU A 5 -11.70 -15.86 6.57
CA LEU A 5 -11.09 -17.10 6.05
C LEU A 5 -9.57 -17.15 6.26
N CYS A 6 -8.98 -16.22 7.01
CA CYS A 6 -7.55 -16.19 7.29
C CYS A 6 -7.24 -16.40 8.78
N ASP A 7 -6.04 -16.92 9.05
CA ASP A 7 -5.54 -17.20 10.41
C ASP A 7 -4.94 -15.95 11.09
N VAL A 8 -5.54 -14.78 10.84
CA VAL A 8 -5.09 -13.50 11.41
C VAL A 8 -6.07 -13.06 12.49
N ASP A 9 -5.57 -12.94 13.71
CA ASP A 9 -6.35 -12.41 14.84
C ASP A 9 -6.37 -10.87 14.81
N PHE A 10 -7.41 -10.32 14.20
CA PHE A 10 -7.58 -8.86 14.09
C PHE A 10 -7.85 -8.17 15.43
N ALA A 11 -8.23 -8.89 16.49
CA ALA A 11 -8.40 -8.29 17.82
C ALA A 11 -7.06 -7.83 18.43
N LYS A 12 -5.93 -8.35 17.91
CA LYS A 12 -4.57 -7.94 18.29
C LYS A 12 -4.06 -6.72 17.50
N ALA A 13 -4.87 -6.14 16.61
CA ALA A 13 -4.46 -4.97 15.87
C ALA A 13 -4.18 -3.78 16.82
N VAL A 14 -3.04 -3.11 16.62
CA VAL A 14 -2.62 -1.97 17.45
C VAL A 14 -2.67 -0.67 16.63
N PRO A 15 -3.27 0.42 17.15
CA PRO A 15 -3.24 1.71 16.48
C PRO A 15 -1.82 2.28 16.38
N CYS A 16 -1.38 2.60 15.16
CA CYS A 16 -0.12 3.31 14.92
C CYS A 16 -0.40 4.82 14.84
N THR A 17 -0.22 5.54 15.97
CA THR A 17 -0.48 6.99 16.06
C THR A 17 0.83 7.80 16.10
N GLY A 18 0.76 9.07 15.70
CA GLY A 18 1.92 9.96 15.68
C GLY A 18 1.55 11.41 15.33
N LYS A 19 2.45 12.35 15.64
CA LYS A 19 2.33 13.76 15.22
C LYS A 19 2.75 13.92 13.75
N ALA A 20 2.41 15.04 13.12
CA ALA A 20 2.92 15.36 11.79
C ALA A 20 4.45 15.24 11.73
N GLY A 21 4.97 14.56 10.70
CA GLY A 21 6.40 14.21 10.57
C GLY A 21 6.78 12.86 11.18
N SER A 22 5.88 12.21 11.94
CA SER A 22 6.08 10.82 12.35
C SER A 22 5.90 9.90 11.15
N PHE A 23 6.69 8.84 11.07
CA PHE A 23 6.58 7.80 10.05
C PHE A 23 6.64 6.42 10.70
N SER A 24 6.09 5.43 10.01
CA SER A 24 6.23 4.02 10.37
C SER A 24 6.92 3.28 9.23
N ILE A 25 7.75 2.31 9.58
CA ILE A 25 8.38 1.38 8.64
C ILE A 25 7.76 0.01 8.92
N HIS A 26 7.31 -0.66 7.88
CA HIS A 26 6.78 -2.00 7.97
C HIS A 26 7.25 -2.82 6.76
N HIS A 27 7.34 -4.12 6.95
CA HIS A 27 7.63 -5.05 5.87
C HIS A 27 6.42 -5.11 4.92
N ALA A 28 6.65 -5.31 3.61
CA ALA A 28 5.59 -5.31 2.59
C ALA A 28 4.49 -6.38 2.81
N ARG A 29 4.76 -7.41 3.63
CA ARG A 29 3.79 -8.46 4.01
C ARG A 29 3.09 -8.22 5.34
N THR A 30 3.37 -7.12 6.04
CA THR A 30 2.69 -6.80 7.30
C THR A 30 1.23 -6.46 7.02
N VAL A 31 0.30 -7.17 7.65
CA VAL A 31 -1.13 -6.83 7.57
C VAL A 31 -1.36 -5.49 8.27
N HIS A 32 -1.86 -4.51 7.53
CA HIS A 32 -2.15 -3.17 8.03
C HIS A 32 -3.34 -2.57 7.28
N GLY A 33 -3.93 -1.53 7.86
CA GLY A 33 -5.09 -0.85 7.30
C GLY A 33 -5.32 0.51 7.95
N SER A 34 -6.20 1.30 7.35
CA SER A 34 -6.61 2.59 7.91
C SER A 34 -7.94 2.45 8.64
N ALA A 35 -7.99 2.93 9.89
CA ALA A 35 -9.26 3.23 10.54
C ALA A 35 -9.96 4.40 9.82
N GLU A 36 -11.30 4.46 9.91
CA GLU A 36 -12.06 5.59 9.38
C GLU A 36 -11.55 6.93 9.94
N ASN A 37 -11.51 7.96 9.09
CA ASN A 37 -11.21 9.31 9.56
C ASN A 37 -12.49 9.95 10.11
N THR A 38 -12.63 9.99 11.44
CA THR A 38 -13.79 10.58 12.13
C THR A 38 -13.65 12.07 12.41
N SER A 39 -12.58 12.71 11.93
CA SER A 39 -12.34 14.14 12.12
C SER A 39 -12.90 14.99 10.97
N ASN A 40 -13.06 16.30 11.21
CA ASN A 40 -13.44 17.26 10.18
C ASN A 40 -12.25 17.76 9.31
N ARG A 41 -11.09 17.09 9.39
CA ARG A 41 -9.88 17.47 8.63
C ARG A 41 -9.36 16.27 7.81
N PRO A 42 -8.82 16.49 6.59
CA PRO A 42 -8.18 15.43 5.84
C PRO A 42 -6.97 14.84 6.57
N ARG A 43 -6.89 13.51 6.67
CA ARG A 43 -5.70 12.78 7.14
C ARG A 43 -4.78 12.46 5.97
N ARG A 44 -3.87 13.39 5.67
CA ARG A 44 -2.87 13.23 4.59
C ARG A 44 -1.78 12.24 5.01
N LEU A 45 -1.30 11.47 4.05
CA LEU A 45 -0.22 10.49 4.22
C LEU A 45 0.68 10.52 3.00
N LEU A 46 1.97 10.29 3.21
CA LEU A 46 2.98 10.07 2.18
C LEU A 46 3.46 8.63 2.31
N LEU A 47 3.42 7.89 1.21
CA LEU A 47 3.86 6.50 1.16
C LEU A 47 5.09 6.42 0.27
N TYR A 48 6.11 5.75 0.78
CA TYR A 48 7.25 5.31 -0.01
C TYR A 48 7.32 3.80 0.06
N GLU A 49 7.53 3.19 -1.09
CA GLU A 49 7.93 1.80 -1.20
C GLU A 49 9.43 1.78 -1.46
N VAL A 50 10.15 1.01 -0.66
CA VAL A 50 11.59 0.84 -0.78
C VAL A 50 11.91 -0.64 -0.86
N THR A 51 12.79 -0.99 -1.78
CA THR A 51 13.28 -2.36 -1.97
C THR A 51 14.80 -2.37 -2.00
N ALA A 52 15.40 -3.54 -1.85
CA ALA A 52 16.83 -3.69 -2.11
C ALA A 52 17.11 -3.46 -3.61
N ALA A 53 18.31 -2.96 -3.95
CA ALA A 53 18.69 -2.74 -5.35
C ALA A 53 18.66 -4.02 -6.21
N ASP A 54 18.80 -5.19 -5.58
CA ASP A 54 18.70 -6.51 -6.20
C ASP A 54 17.27 -7.09 -6.22
N ALA A 55 16.28 -6.42 -5.62
CA ALA A 55 14.87 -6.81 -5.62
C ALA A 55 14.15 -6.17 -6.81
N TRP A 56 14.46 -6.70 -8.00
CA TRP A 56 13.95 -6.23 -9.28
C TRP A 56 12.42 -6.37 -9.39
N PRO A 57 11.72 -5.40 -10.02
CA PRO A 57 10.28 -5.48 -10.22
C PRO A 57 9.92 -6.64 -11.15
N LEU A 58 8.91 -7.42 -10.78
CA LEU A 58 8.40 -8.53 -11.61
C LEU A 58 7.58 -8.04 -12.80
N ILE A 59 6.98 -6.85 -12.67
CA ILE A 59 6.27 -6.16 -13.74
C ILE A 59 6.53 -4.66 -13.56
N ASP A 60 6.75 -3.97 -14.67
CA ASP A 60 6.87 -2.50 -14.64
C ASP A 60 5.54 -1.88 -14.23
N GLY A 61 5.57 -1.08 -13.16
CA GLY A 61 4.44 -0.27 -12.75
C GLY A 61 4.25 0.96 -13.65
N PRO A 62 3.06 1.60 -13.60
CA PRO A 62 2.84 2.88 -14.27
C PRO A 62 3.90 3.90 -13.84
N GLY A 63 4.57 4.54 -14.80
CA GLY A 63 5.54 5.61 -14.52
C GLY A 63 6.93 5.16 -14.03
N GLN A 64 7.23 3.85 -13.99
CA GLN A 64 8.52 3.36 -13.50
C GLN A 64 9.66 3.42 -14.52
N GLY A 65 9.39 3.78 -15.78
CA GLY A 65 10.42 3.98 -16.80
C GLY A 65 11.11 2.67 -17.21
N ARG A 66 10.99 2.27 -18.48
CA ARG A 66 11.40 0.94 -18.95
C ARG A 66 12.91 0.80 -19.22
N SER A 67 13.75 1.60 -18.57
CA SER A 67 15.19 1.61 -18.80
C SER A 67 15.99 1.40 -17.51
N LEU A 68 17.15 0.77 -17.65
CA LEU A 68 18.11 0.60 -16.56
C LEU A 68 18.54 1.96 -15.98
N ASP A 69 18.70 2.98 -16.83
CA ASP A 69 19.05 4.33 -16.37
C ASP A 69 17.98 4.91 -15.45
N ALA A 70 16.70 4.81 -15.84
CA ALA A 70 15.60 5.27 -15.00
C ALA A 70 15.54 4.47 -13.69
N PHE A 71 15.79 3.16 -13.71
CA PHE A 71 15.89 2.35 -12.50
C PHE A 71 17.02 2.84 -11.58
N ASN A 72 18.21 3.07 -12.13
CA ASN A 72 19.39 3.51 -11.39
C ASN A 72 19.23 4.92 -10.79
N GLU A 73 18.53 5.83 -11.48
CA GLU A 73 18.21 7.18 -10.96
C GLU A 73 17.39 7.16 -9.66
N ARG A 74 16.70 6.04 -9.36
CA ARG A 74 15.88 5.88 -8.15
C ARG A 74 16.61 5.24 -6.98
N ILE A 75 17.87 4.84 -7.16
CA ILE A 75 18.67 4.27 -6.08
C ILE A 75 18.97 5.36 -5.05
N ILE A 76 18.42 5.19 -3.84
CA ILE A 76 18.65 6.12 -2.72
C ILE A 76 19.91 5.80 -1.91
N ALA A 77 20.39 4.56 -1.95
CA ALA A 77 21.59 4.08 -1.28
C ALA A 77 22.05 2.73 -1.87
N GLY A 78 23.37 2.49 -1.86
CA GLY A 78 23.99 1.27 -2.40
C GLY A 78 24.43 1.42 -3.87
N GLU A 79 24.84 0.31 -4.47
CA GLU A 79 25.35 0.27 -5.85
C GLU A 79 24.30 -0.32 -6.81
N PRO A 80 24.25 0.14 -8.07
CA PRO A 80 23.46 -0.49 -9.12
C PRO A 80 23.83 -1.96 -9.33
N THR A 81 22.85 -2.80 -9.64
CA THR A 81 23.09 -4.21 -9.99
C THR A 81 22.09 -4.67 -11.04
N ILE A 82 22.58 -5.45 -12.01
CA ILE A 82 21.76 -6.15 -13.01
C ILE A 82 21.49 -7.62 -12.64
N THR A 83 22.02 -8.08 -11.51
CA THR A 83 21.84 -9.44 -11.01
C THR A 83 20.72 -9.41 -9.98
N PRO A 84 19.53 -9.94 -10.30
CA PRO A 84 18.43 -9.98 -9.35
C PRO A 84 18.66 -11.04 -8.28
N ARG A 85 18.20 -10.76 -7.06
CA ARG A 85 18.04 -11.76 -6.01
C ARG A 85 16.70 -12.45 -6.15
N VAL A 86 16.73 -13.78 -6.16
CA VAL A 86 15.54 -14.63 -6.28
C VAL A 86 15.42 -15.49 -5.04
N GLU A 87 14.24 -15.45 -4.41
CA GLU A 87 13.93 -16.18 -3.17
C GLU A 87 12.62 -16.96 -3.33
N PRO A 88 12.47 -18.14 -2.72
CA PRO A 88 11.25 -18.94 -2.76
C PRO A 88 10.18 -18.36 -1.81
N VAL A 89 9.62 -17.21 -2.19
CA VAL A 89 8.60 -16.51 -1.40
C VAL A 89 7.23 -16.57 -2.08
N PRO A 90 6.11 -16.48 -1.34
CA PRO A 90 4.79 -16.46 -1.95
C PRO A 90 4.63 -15.14 -2.70
N VAL A 91 4.75 -15.21 -4.03
CA VAL A 91 4.55 -14.11 -4.98
C VAL A 91 3.25 -14.35 -5.71
N ILE A 92 2.44 -13.31 -5.83
CA ILE A 92 1.25 -13.31 -6.69
C ILE A 92 1.45 -12.20 -7.71
N MET A 93 1.34 -12.52 -8.99
CA MET A 93 1.41 -11.50 -10.04
C MET A 93 0.24 -10.52 -9.88
N PRO A 94 0.46 -9.20 -9.97
CA PRO A 94 -0.58 -8.19 -9.82
C PRO A 94 -1.44 -8.08 -11.09
N LEU A 95 -1.96 -9.23 -11.55
CA LEU A 95 -2.73 -9.39 -12.77
C LEU A 95 -4.03 -10.16 -12.49
N PRO A 96 -5.16 -9.79 -13.14
CA PRO A 96 -5.30 -8.63 -14.01
C PRO A 96 -5.14 -7.32 -13.23
N PRO A 97 -4.74 -6.23 -13.91
CA PRO A 97 -4.65 -4.93 -13.26
C PRO A 97 -6.03 -4.52 -12.71
N ALA A 98 -6.03 -3.70 -11.66
CA ALA A 98 -7.26 -3.19 -11.09
C ALA A 98 -8.11 -2.47 -12.15
N PRO A 99 -9.44 -2.60 -12.15
CA PRO A 99 -10.29 -1.93 -13.13
C PRO A 99 -10.15 -0.41 -13.13
N ARG A 100 -9.80 0.17 -11.97
CA ARG A 100 -9.52 1.60 -11.80
C ARG A 100 -8.05 1.81 -11.47
N GLN A 101 -7.39 2.62 -12.27
CA GLN A 101 -5.96 2.95 -12.14
C GLN A 101 -5.73 4.30 -11.44
N GLY A 102 -6.81 4.92 -10.93
CA GLY A 102 -6.75 6.13 -10.13
C GLY A 102 -6.29 5.86 -8.70
N SER A 103 -6.96 6.45 -7.72
CA SER A 103 -6.55 6.30 -6.33
C SER A 103 -6.81 4.89 -5.76
N ILE A 104 -6.03 4.48 -4.76
CA ILE A 104 -6.32 3.26 -3.98
C ILE A 104 -7.74 3.29 -3.39
N TYR A 105 -8.26 4.47 -3.07
CA TYR A 105 -9.62 4.67 -2.55
C TYR A 105 -10.69 4.30 -3.59
N GLU A 106 -10.44 4.59 -4.87
CA GLU A 106 -11.32 4.12 -5.94
C GLU A 106 -11.38 2.60 -5.95
N ASN A 107 -10.24 1.91 -5.92
CA ASN A 107 -10.22 0.44 -5.88
C ASN A 107 -10.90 -0.13 -4.62
N GLN A 108 -10.79 0.55 -3.49
CA GLN A 108 -11.49 0.17 -2.25
C GLN A 108 -13.00 0.36 -2.32
N SER A 109 -13.51 1.34 -3.08
CA SER A 109 -14.96 1.57 -3.21
C SER A 109 -15.70 0.43 -3.92
N SER A 110 -14.99 -0.42 -4.67
CA SER A 110 -15.56 -1.62 -5.33
C SER A 110 -15.65 -2.85 -4.42
N LEU A 111 -15.12 -2.79 -3.20
CA LEU A 111 -15.16 -3.93 -2.28
C LEU A 111 -16.59 -4.15 -1.77
N LYS A 112 -17.12 -5.36 -1.98
CA LYS A 112 -18.48 -5.75 -1.57
C LYS A 112 -18.64 -5.86 -0.05
N ASN A 113 -17.57 -6.22 0.65
CA ASN A 113 -17.59 -6.47 2.09
C ASN A 113 -16.72 -5.42 2.81
N ARG A 114 -17.32 -4.73 3.79
CA ARG A 114 -16.61 -3.88 4.74
C ARG A 114 -16.50 -4.64 6.06
N PHE A 115 -15.26 -4.90 6.50
CA PHE A 115 -14.98 -5.65 7.73
C PHE A 115 -14.70 -4.73 8.94
N PHE A 116 -15.00 -3.44 8.81
CA PHE A 116 -14.83 -2.43 9.87
C PHE A 116 -16.09 -1.58 9.99
N ALA A 117 -16.40 -1.12 11.21
CA ALA A 117 -17.49 -0.20 11.45
C ALA A 117 -17.23 1.13 10.73
N THR A 118 -18.26 1.66 10.08
CA THR A 118 -18.25 3.00 9.47
C THR A 118 -19.32 3.85 10.13
N SER A 119 -18.97 5.09 10.43
CA SER A 119 -19.91 6.11 10.87
C SER A 119 -20.93 6.32 9.74
N ALA A 120 -22.22 6.43 10.08
CA ALA A 120 -23.25 6.74 9.08
C ALA A 120 -22.90 8.04 8.33
N ALA A 121 -23.27 8.12 7.04
CA ALA A 121 -22.85 9.18 6.12
C ALA A 121 -23.02 10.59 6.72
N PRO A 122 -22.05 11.50 6.58
CA PRO A 122 -22.24 12.89 6.96
C PRO A 122 -23.40 13.46 6.14
N ALA A 123 -24.31 14.19 6.80
CA ALA A 123 -25.35 14.96 6.13
C ALA A 123 -24.70 15.86 5.08
N ALA A 124 -25.31 15.94 3.89
CA ALA A 124 -24.79 16.71 2.77
C ALA A 124 -24.46 18.13 3.24
N ALA A 125 -23.20 18.53 3.05
CA ALA A 125 -22.79 19.90 3.29
C ALA A 125 -23.57 20.79 2.31
N THR A 126 -24.51 21.57 2.85
CA THR A 126 -25.16 22.65 2.10
C THR A 126 -24.12 23.70 1.72
N MET A 127 -24.09 24.05 0.43
CA MET A 127 -23.33 25.19 -0.10
C MET A 127 -23.83 26.50 0.48
#